data_AF-A0A7S2S3H8-F1
#
_entry.id   AF-A0A7S2S3H8-F1
#
_cell.length_a   1.000
_cell.length_b   1.000
_cell.length_c   1.000
_cell.angle_alpha   90.00
_cell.angle_beta   90.00
_cell.angle_gamma   90.00
#
_symmetry.space_group_name_H-M   'P 1'
#
loop_
_entity.id
_entity.type
_entity.pdbx_description
1 polymer ?
#
loop_
_entity_poly.entity_id
_entity_poly.type
_entity_poly.pdbx_seq_one_letter_code
_entity_poly.pdbx_strand_id
1 'polypeptide(L)'
;AGPEARKDAQQYMEKHKINELFQELGTRLVYERREDPNAFLLEVLEEIQKNSASSKPTEFFTSEDIITMFEMFDPTNKGEISREQYEQALASIGVETPKVNVMTKMKIDRQTFCRCIADEIRALSLS
;
A
#
# COMPACT_ATOMS: atom_id res chain seq x y z
N ALA A 1 13.17 26.28 -15.87
CA ALA A 1 12.02 26.10 -14.95
C ALA A 1 12.36 26.79 -13.63
N GLY A 2 11.47 27.67 -13.14
CA GLY A 2 11.64 28.36 -11.86
C GLY A 2 11.39 27.46 -10.64
N PRO A 3 11.67 27.94 -9.43
CA PRO A 3 11.50 27.17 -8.19
C PRO A 3 10.05 26.70 -7.95
N GLU A 4 9.04 27.48 -8.36
CA GLU A 4 7.63 27.09 -8.25
C GLU A 4 7.28 25.90 -9.16
N ALA A 5 7.71 25.93 -10.42
CA ALA A 5 7.50 24.82 -11.36
C ALA A 5 8.13 23.50 -10.89
N ARG A 6 9.22 23.55 -10.10
CA ARG A 6 9.82 22.35 -9.49
C ARG A 6 8.99 21.81 -8.35
N LYS A 7 8.41 22.68 -7.53
CA LYS A 7 7.54 22.31 -6.42
C LYS A 7 6.26 21.66 -6.91
N ASP A 8 5.64 22.24 -7.94
CA ASP A 8 4.42 21.69 -8.55
C ASP A 8 4.67 20.31 -9.17
N ALA A 9 5.81 20.13 -9.84
CA ALA A 9 6.21 18.83 -10.39
C ALA A 9 6.41 17.79 -9.29
N GLN A 10 7.07 18.16 -8.18
CA GLN A 10 7.27 17.25 -7.05
C GLN A 10 5.94 16.85 -6.41
N GLN A 11 5.04 17.81 -6.17
CA GLN A 11 3.71 17.52 -5.64
C GLN A 11 2.89 16.62 -6.56
N TYR A 12 3.01 16.81 -7.88
CA TYR A 12 2.37 15.92 -8.85
C TYR A 12 2.92 14.50 -8.77
N MET A 13 4.25 14.34 -8.69
CA MET A 13 4.89 13.03 -8.55
C MET A 13 4.49 12.31 -7.26
N GLU A 14 4.44 13.02 -6.14
CA GLU A 14 4.02 12.49 -4.84
C GLU A 14 2.53 12.12 -4.85
N LYS A 15 1.66 13.04 -5.31
CA LYS A 15 0.21 12.82 -5.36
C LYS A 15 -0.16 11.60 -6.20
N HIS A 16 0.52 11.40 -7.32
CA HIS A 16 0.25 10.30 -8.24
C HIS A 16 1.16 9.08 -8.02
N LYS A 17 1.93 9.07 -6.92
CA LYS A 17 2.82 7.96 -6.54
C LYS A 17 3.71 7.47 -7.69
N ILE A 18 4.21 8.42 -8.47
CA ILE A 18 4.96 8.14 -9.70
C ILE A 18 6.27 7.43 -9.36
N ASN A 19 6.93 7.83 -8.26
CA ASN A 19 8.18 7.21 -7.84
C ASN A 19 7.99 5.73 -7.50
N GLU A 20 6.93 5.40 -6.78
CA GLU A 20 6.55 4.05 -6.39
C GLU A 20 6.21 3.19 -7.61
N LEU A 21 5.49 3.75 -8.58
CA LEU A 21 5.24 3.09 -9.87
C LEU A 21 6.55 2.74 -10.58
N PHE A 22 7.48 3.70 -10.67
CA PHE A 22 8.79 3.46 -11.29
C PHE A 22 9.63 2.42 -10.52
N GLN A 23 9.58 2.42 -9.18
CA GLN A 23 10.25 1.41 -8.36
C GLN A 23 9.70 0.01 -8.61
N GLU A 24 8.38 -0.14 -8.70
CA GLU A 24 7.73 -1.42 -9.00
C GLU A 24 8.10 -1.93 -10.40
N LEU A 25 8.00 -1.07 -11.42
CA LEU A 25 8.40 -1.39 -12.79
C LEU A 25 9.87 -1.80 -12.88
N GLY A 26 10.75 -1.08 -12.19
CA GLY A 26 12.18 -1.40 -12.12
C GLY A 26 12.45 -2.74 -11.45
N THR A 27 11.75 -3.03 -10.34
CA THR A 27 11.87 -4.32 -9.63
C THR A 27 11.46 -5.48 -10.52
N ARG A 28 10.30 -5.36 -11.19
CA ARG A 28 9.82 -6.38 -12.14
C ARG A 28 10.76 -6.59 -13.31
N LEU A 29 11.32 -5.52 -13.88
CA LEU A 29 12.29 -5.63 -14.96
C LEU A 29 13.53 -6.43 -14.57
N VAL A 30 14.08 -6.16 -13.38
CA VAL A 30 15.28 -6.84 -12.88
C VAL A 30 15.01 -8.31 -12.56
N TYR A 31 13.80 -8.62 -12.10
CA TYR A 31 13.36 -9.97 -11.76
C TYR A 31 13.05 -10.81 -13.01
N GLU A 32 12.18 -10.32 -13.87
CA GLU A 32 11.61 -11.09 -14.99
C GLU A 32 12.58 -11.23 -16.16
N ARG A 33 13.46 -10.23 -16.38
CA ARG A 33 14.52 -10.22 -17.40
C ARG A 33 14.09 -10.72 -18.78
N ARG A 34 12.91 -10.29 -19.23
CA ARG A 34 12.41 -10.64 -20.57
C ARG A 34 13.30 -10.04 -21.67
N GLU A 35 13.32 -10.71 -22.83
CA GLU A 35 14.14 -10.32 -23.99
C GLU A 35 13.76 -8.93 -24.54
N ASP A 36 12.48 -8.54 -24.44
CA ASP A 36 12.00 -7.20 -24.78
C ASP A 36 11.44 -6.48 -23.53
N PRO A 37 12.28 -5.66 -22.87
CA PRO A 37 11.90 -4.88 -21.70
C PRO A 37 10.75 -3.90 -21.95
N ASN A 38 10.67 -3.31 -23.16
CA ASN A 38 9.67 -2.30 -23.46
C ASN A 38 8.30 -2.93 -23.66
N ALA A 39 8.23 -4.05 -24.37
CA ALA A 39 6.99 -4.81 -24.53
C ALA A 39 6.48 -5.30 -23.16
N PHE A 40 7.37 -5.83 -22.32
CA PHE A 40 7.02 -6.25 -20.97
C PHE A 40 6.47 -5.11 -20.11
N LEU A 41 7.15 -3.96 -20.08
CA LEU A 41 6.67 -2.79 -19.34
C LEU A 41 5.31 -2.31 -19.82
N LEU A 42 5.05 -2.39 -21.14
CA LEU A 42 3.76 -2.04 -21.72
C LEU A 42 2.66 -2.97 -21.19
N GLU A 43 2.90 -4.28 -21.19
CA GLU A 43 1.98 -5.28 -20.63
C GLU A 43 1.67 -5.00 -19.15
N VAL A 44 2.71 -4.74 -18.35
CA VAL A 44 2.55 -4.44 -16.92
C VAL A 44 1.75 -3.15 -16.70
N LEU A 45 2.03 -2.11 -17.47
CA LEU A 45 1.27 -0.85 -17.40
C LEU A 45 -0.19 -1.04 -17.82
N GLU A 46 -0.45 -1.85 -18.85
CA GLU A 46 -1.81 -2.20 -19.26
C GLU A 46 -2.55 -3.00 -18.17
N GLU A 47 -1.89 -3.94 -17.50
CA GLU A 47 -2.48 -4.65 -16.37
C GLU A 47 -2.81 -3.70 -15.22
N ILE A 48 -1.88 -2.82 -14.84
CA ILE A 48 -2.10 -1.80 -13.81
C ILE A 48 -3.27 -0.89 -14.21
N GLN A 49 -3.33 -0.45 -15.47
CA GLN A 49 -4.40 0.42 -15.96
C GLN A 49 -5.76 -0.31 -15.98
N LYS A 50 -5.81 -1.56 -16.46
CA LYS A 50 -7.03 -2.38 -16.47
C LYS A 50 -7.53 -2.59 -15.05
N ASN A 51 -6.62 -2.92 -14.12
CA ASN A 51 -6.94 -3.07 -12.72
C ASN A 51 -7.47 -1.76 -12.13
N SER A 52 -6.87 -0.61 -12.47
CA SER A 52 -7.32 0.72 -12.02
C SER A 52 -8.68 1.16 -12.59
N ALA A 53 -9.07 0.68 -13.78
CA ALA A 53 -10.30 1.06 -14.49
C ALA A 53 -11.52 0.20 -14.11
N SER A 54 -11.31 -1.09 -13.81
CA SER A 54 -12.20 -1.79 -12.89
C SER A 54 -12.05 -1.14 -11.53
N SER A 55 -13.08 -0.96 -10.72
CA SER A 55 -12.92 -0.54 -9.32
C SER A 55 -12.31 -1.66 -8.46
N LYS A 56 -11.24 -2.29 -8.95
CA LYS A 56 -10.42 -3.27 -8.25
C LYS A 56 -9.11 -2.56 -7.92
N PRO A 57 -8.85 -2.32 -6.63
CA PRO A 57 -7.67 -1.58 -6.20
C PRO A 57 -6.43 -2.18 -6.86
N THR A 58 -5.52 -1.32 -7.30
CA THR A 58 -4.12 -1.71 -7.46
C THR A 58 -3.69 -2.20 -6.07
N GLU A 59 -3.68 -3.53 -5.87
CA GLU A 59 -3.25 -4.18 -4.63
C GLU A 59 -1.75 -3.95 -4.47
N PHE A 60 -1.34 -2.73 -4.12
CA PHE A 60 0.03 -2.44 -3.65
C PHE A 60 0.31 -3.17 -2.34
N PHE A 61 -0.74 -3.56 -1.62
CA PHE A 61 -0.67 -4.41 -0.44
C PHE A 61 -1.35 -5.73 -0.75
N THR A 62 -0.55 -6.78 -0.85
CA THR A 62 -1.02 -8.15 -0.87
C THR A 62 -1.48 -8.57 0.53
N SER A 63 -2.18 -9.70 0.62
CA SER A 63 -2.49 -10.31 1.93
C SER A 63 -1.21 -10.66 2.72
N GLU A 64 -0.13 -10.95 2.00
CA GLU A 64 1.17 -11.28 2.59
C GLU A 64 1.83 -10.04 3.21
N ASP A 65 1.75 -8.87 2.54
CA ASP A 65 2.25 -7.61 3.08
C ASP A 65 1.55 -7.22 4.39
N ILE A 66 0.22 -7.42 4.47
CA ILE A 66 -0.56 -7.14 5.69
C ILE A 66 -0.15 -8.10 6.82
N ILE A 67 0.12 -9.37 6.50
CA ILE A 67 0.60 -10.36 7.46
C ILE A 67 1.98 -9.97 7.99
N THR A 68 2.92 -9.64 7.10
CA THR A 68 4.27 -9.21 7.47
C THR A 68 4.22 -7.94 8.31
N MET A 69 3.29 -7.02 8.00
CA MET A 69 3.07 -5.82 8.80
C MET A 69 2.64 -6.16 10.22
N PHE A 70 1.71 -7.11 10.41
CA PHE A 70 1.35 -7.57 11.76
C PHE A 70 2.56 -8.11 12.52
N GLU A 71 3.41 -8.91 11.88
CA GLU A 71 4.60 -9.49 12.50
C GLU A 71 5.62 -8.43 12.93
N MET A 72 5.75 -7.33 12.17
CA MET A 72 6.59 -6.19 12.57
C MET A 72 6.08 -5.49 13.85
N PHE A 73 4.76 -5.48 14.07
CA PHE A 73 4.14 -4.86 15.25
C PHE A 73 3.93 -5.83 16.43
N ASP A 74 4.10 -7.14 16.23
CA ASP A 74 4.17 -8.16 17.28
C ASP A 74 5.57 -8.83 17.37
N PRO A 75 6.63 -8.07 17.73
CA PRO A 75 7.99 -8.62 17.81
C PRO A 75 8.15 -9.69 18.90
N THR A 76 7.19 -9.78 19.83
CA THR A 76 7.18 -10.79 20.89
C THR A 76 6.44 -12.07 20.51
N ASN A 77 5.85 -12.13 19.31
CA ASN A 77 5.09 -13.27 18.79
C ASN A 77 4.00 -13.75 19.76
N LYS A 78 3.29 -12.80 20.38
CA LYS A 78 2.19 -13.06 21.31
C LYS A 78 0.87 -13.36 20.61
N GLY A 79 0.79 -13.10 19.30
CA GLY A 79 -0.41 -13.21 18.48
C GLY A 79 -1.39 -12.03 18.64
N GLU A 80 -1.00 -11.00 19.39
CA GLU A 80 -1.83 -9.85 19.75
C GLU A 80 -0.97 -8.59 19.85
N ILE A 81 -1.47 -7.47 19.32
CA ILE A 81 -0.86 -6.14 19.45
C ILE A 81 -1.75 -5.19 20.27
N SER A 82 -1.13 -4.15 20.83
CA SER A 82 -1.86 -3.08 21.53
C SER A 82 -2.56 -2.16 20.54
N ARG A 83 -3.48 -1.32 21.05
CA ARG A 83 -4.15 -0.31 20.24
C ARG A 83 -3.15 0.69 19.64
N GLU A 84 -2.18 1.13 20.44
CA GLU A 84 -1.18 2.10 20.00
C GLU A 84 -0.34 1.56 18.83
N GLN A 85 0.00 0.26 18.88
CA GLN A 85 0.70 -0.41 17.79
C GLN A 85 -0.16 -0.52 16.52
N TYR A 86 -1.46 -0.77 16.68
CA TYR A 86 -2.41 -0.78 15.56
C TYR A 86 -2.57 0.62 14.93
N GLU A 87 -2.67 1.68 15.73
CA GLU A 87 -2.74 3.05 15.23
C GLU A 87 -1.44 3.44 14.49
N GLN A 88 -0.28 3.01 14.97
CA GLN A 88 0.98 3.21 14.26
C GLN A 88 1.05 2.44 12.93
N ALA A 89 0.51 1.22 12.89
CA ALA A 89 0.40 0.44 11.67
C ALA A 89 -0.51 1.12 10.63
N LEU A 90 -1.64 1.69 11.06
CA LEU A 90 -2.50 2.48 10.20
C LEU A 90 -1.80 3.74 9.67
N ALA A 91 -1.06 4.45 10.51
CA ALA A 91 -0.29 5.60 10.10
C ALA A 91 0.79 5.23 9.07
N SER A 92 1.43 4.07 9.19
CA SER A 92 2.47 3.63 8.22
C SER A 92 1.92 3.36 6.82
N ILE A 93 0.61 3.14 6.68
CA ILE A 93 -0.07 3.00 5.38
C ILE A 93 -0.86 4.25 4.96
N GLY A 94 -0.68 5.36 5.67
CA GLY A 94 -1.30 6.65 5.35
C GLY A 94 -2.74 6.82 5.85
N VAL A 95 -3.21 5.97 6.78
CA VAL A 95 -4.51 6.12 7.43
C VAL A 95 -4.33 6.94 8.71
N GLU A 96 -4.67 8.23 8.65
CA GLU A 96 -4.62 9.12 9.82
C GLU A 96 -5.91 9.06 10.67
N THR A 97 -7.05 8.77 10.04
CA THR A 97 -8.35 8.68 10.71
C THR A 97 -9.04 7.36 10.37
N PRO A 98 -8.82 6.29 11.14
CA PRO A 98 -9.44 4.99 10.86
C PRO A 98 -10.96 5.08 10.91
N LYS A 99 -11.61 4.66 9.81
CA LYS A 99 -13.08 4.55 9.77
C LYS A 99 -13.55 3.31 10.53
N VAL A 100 -12.73 2.28 10.55
CA VAL A 100 -12.99 1.06 11.32
C VAL A 100 -12.65 1.27 12.78
N ASN A 101 -13.70 1.41 13.59
CA ASN A 101 -13.57 1.63 15.03
C ASN A 101 -13.31 0.29 15.76
N VAL A 102 -12.07 0.08 16.20
CA VAL A 102 -11.66 -1.08 17.03
C VAL A 102 -11.73 -0.77 18.54
N MET A 103 -12.39 0.33 18.93
CA MET A 103 -12.19 0.99 20.23
C MET A 103 -12.55 0.15 21.46
N THR A 104 -13.27 -0.96 21.32
CA THR A 104 -13.71 -1.79 22.44
C THR A 104 -12.72 -2.90 22.85
N LYS A 105 -11.68 -3.18 22.06
CA LYS A 105 -10.68 -4.22 22.39
C LYS A 105 -9.39 -3.60 22.93
N MET A 106 -8.93 -4.07 24.11
CA MET A 106 -7.60 -3.73 24.66
C MET A 106 -6.44 -4.33 23.84
N LYS A 107 -6.72 -5.41 23.10
CA LYS A 107 -5.75 -6.14 22.30
C LYS A 107 -6.35 -6.57 20.97
N ILE A 108 -5.55 -6.50 19.92
CA ILE A 108 -5.96 -6.78 18.55
C ILE A 108 -5.21 -8.02 18.08
N ASP A 109 -5.94 -9.10 17.86
CA ASP A 109 -5.41 -10.35 17.30
C ASP A 109 -5.10 -10.20 15.80
N ARG A 110 -4.24 -11.10 15.28
CA ARG A 110 -3.82 -11.13 13.87
C ARG A 110 -5.00 -11.11 12.89
N GLN A 111 -6.06 -11.85 13.17
CA GLN A 111 -7.22 -11.95 12.28
C GLN A 111 -7.98 -10.62 12.22
N THR A 112 -8.21 -10.00 13.38
CA THR A 112 -8.85 -8.71 13.50
C THR A 112 -8.01 -7.63 12.82
N PHE A 113 -6.69 -7.63 13.03
CA PHE A 113 -5.76 -6.72 12.38
C PHE A 113 -5.86 -6.81 10.84
N CYS A 114 -5.69 -8.01 10.29
CA CYS A 114 -5.65 -8.21 8.85
C CYS A 114 -6.96 -7.79 8.19
N ARG A 115 -8.10 -8.13 8.82
CA ARG A 115 -9.41 -7.72 8.33
C ARG A 115 -9.57 -6.19 8.32
N CYS A 116 -9.25 -5.53 9.44
CA CYS A 116 -9.45 -4.09 9.56
C CYS A 116 -8.54 -3.30 8.61
N ILE A 117 -7.27 -3.68 8.49
CA ILE A 117 -6.33 -3.06 7.55
C ILE A 117 -6.80 -3.28 6.10
N ALA A 118 -7.21 -4.49 5.73
CA ALA A 118 -7.72 -4.77 4.38
C ALA A 118 -8.98 -3.95 4.05
N ASP A 119 -9.89 -3.82 5.02
CA ASP A 119 -11.10 -3.01 4.85
C ASP A 119 -10.77 -1.51 4.72
N GLU A 120 -9.78 -1.00 5.45
CA GLU A 120 -9.35 0.39 5.37
C GLU A 120 -8.61 0.71 4.06
N ILE A 121 -7.73 -0.20 3.59
CA ILE A 121 -7.08 -0.10 2.27
C ILE A 121 -8.15 -0.09 1.17
N ARG A 122 -9.17 -0.95 1.28
CA ARG A 122 -10.30 -0.95 0.35
C ARG A 122 -11.08 0.36 0.39
N ALA A 123 -11.31 0.92 1.59
CA ALA A 123 -12.04 2.17 1.76
C ALA A 123 -11.27 3.38 1.21
N LEU A 124 -9.94 3.44 1.38
CA LEU A 124 -9.07 4.45 0.78
C LEU A 124 -9.04 4.35 -0.75
N SER A 125 -9.17 3.14 -1.29
CA SER A 125 -9.20 2.90 -2.73
C SER A 125 -10.52 3.31 -3.40
N LEU A 126 -11.54 3.68 -2.62
CA LEU A 126 -12.87 4.07 -3.08
C LEU A 126 -13.17 5.58 -2.94
N SER A 127 -12.27 6.35 -2.33
CA SER A 127 -12.40 7.79 -2.08
C SER A 127 -11.50 8.62 -2.98
#